data_AF-A0A2G8L8C9-F1
#
_entry.id   AF-A0A2G8L8C9-F1
#
_cell.length_a   1.000
_cell.length_b   1.000
_cell.length_c   1.000
_cell.angle_alpha   90.00
_cell.angle_beta   90.00
_cell.angle_gamma   90.00
#
_symmetry.space_group_name_H-M   'P 1'
#
loop_
_entity.id
_entity.type
_entity.pdbx_description
1 polymer ?
#
loop_
_entity_poly.entity_id
_entity_poly.type
_entity_poly.pdbx_seq_one_letter_code
_entity_poly.pdbx_strand_id
1 'polypeptide(L)'
;MAMADRLVEDGYRDAGYEYVNIDDCWSNKTRDENGNLNPDSKRFPSGMKALADYMHKKGLKLGIYGDFGSKTCAGYPGSLNYLEKDANRFAEWGIDMFKMDGCNVDISLMKKGYPEMGQYLNATGRPILFSCSWPDYERGKGIPIDYQSVASHCNIWRNFVDIQDSWDSVLKIIDYQANITDQWGPVVGPGNFSDPDMLIIGDYSLSVYQSQAQMAMWAILAAPLLMSNDLRTISPEFREILLNKEVIQVNQDPLGIMGKRVLQNTTKNVLIEAWTRPLSSDAYAVAFVSRNIKIAIYVNTTLTQLQVTGYKAYHIVDLYTGVYWGLIDVDHPLVVKVPPNGAVLLKASVTI
;
A
#
# COMPACT_ATOMS: atom_id res chain seq x y z
N MET A 1 -15.01 9.63 -12.45
CA MET A 1 -16.37 9.74 -11.85
C MET A 1 -16.97 8.36 -11.59
N ALA A 2 -17.14 7.49 -12.60
CA ALA A 2 -17.71 6.14 -12.40
C ALA A 2 -17.06 5.29 -11.29
N MET A 3 -15.74 5.35 -11.12
CA MET A 3 -15.05 4.66 -10.01
C MET A 3 -15.48 5.18 -8.64
N ALA A 4 -15.69 6.49 -8.52
CA ALA A 4 -16.17 7.11 -7.29
C ALA A 4 -17.63 6.73 -6.98
N ASP A 5 -18.47 6.58 -8.01
CA ASP A 5 -19.82 6.02 -7.83
C ASP A 5 -19.73 4.60 -7.27
N ARG A 6 -18.88 3.75 -7.87
CA ARG A 6 -18.70 2.37 -7.44
C ARG A 6 -18.14 2.26 -6.02
N LEU A 7 -17.14 3.07 -5.66
CA LEU A 7 -16.62 3.09 -4.29
C LEU A 7 -17.72 3.34 -3.24
N VAL A 8 -18.66 4.24 -3.54
CA VAL A 8 -19.77 4.55 -2.63
C VAL A 8 -20.84 3.45 -2.66
N GLU A 9 -21.35 3.13 -3.84
CA GLU A 9 -22.50 2.25 -4.01
C GLU A 9 -22.18 0.79 -3.66
N ASP A 10 -20.91 0.38 -3.80
CA ASP A 10 -20.46 -0.99 -3.53
C ASP A 10 -19.84 -1.19 -2.13
N GLY A 11 -19.86 -0.16 -1.28
CA GLY A 11 -19.43 -0.26 0.11
C GLY A 11 -17.92 -0.19 0.36
N TYR A 12 -17.11 0.09 -0.66
CA TYR A 12 -15.66 0.29 -0.49
C TYR A 12 -15.35 1.51 0.37
N ARG A 13 -16.05 2.63 0.15
CA ARG A 13 -15.93 3.83 0.99
C ARG A 13 -16.24 3.48 2.45
N ASP A 14 -17.32 2.74 2.68
CA ASP A 14 -17.76 2.37 4.03
C ASP A 14 -16.81 1.34 4.69
N ALA A 15 -16.00 0.64 3.89
CA ALA A 15 -14.90 -0.20 4.34
C ALA A 15 -13.57 0.57 4.56
N GLY A 16 -13.51 1.86 4.20
CA GLY A 16 -12.35 2.74 4.42
C GLY A 16 -11.59 3.16 3.16
N TYR A 17 -11.98 2.70 1.97
CA TYR A 17 -11.36 3.14 0.70
C TYR A 17 -11.88 4.52 0.31
N GLU A 18 -11.20 5.57 0.76
CA GLU A 18 -11.66 6.95 0.61
C GLU A 18 -10.91 7.77 -0.46
N TYR A 19 -9.76 7.32 -0.96
CA TYR A 19 -8.96 8.05 -1.95
C TYR A 19 -9.22 7.55 -3.38
N VAL A 20 -9.49 8.47 -4.30
CA VAL A 20 -9.51 8.24 -5.75
C VAL A 20 -8.33 8.98 -6.35
N ASN A 21 -7.30 8.25 -6.78
CA ASN A 21 -6.04 8.85 -7.19
C ASN A 21 -5.88 8.82 -8.70
N ILE A 22 -5.62 9.98 -9.29
CA ILE A 22 -5.23 10.10 -10.70
C ILE A 22 -3.71 9.90 -10.78
N ASP A 23 -3.27 8.98 -11.64
CA ASP A 23 -1.84 8.76 -11.92
C ASP A 23 -1.40 9.55 -13.18
N ASP A 24 -0.32 9.15 -13.86
CA ASP A 24 0.23 9.85 -15.03
C ASP A 24 -0.81 10.05 -16.15
N CYS A 25 -0.44 10.86 -17.14
CA CYS A 25 -1.18 11.14 -18.35
C CYS A 25 -2.45 11.99 -18.18
N TRP A 26 -2.67 12.69 -17.07
CA TRP A 26 -3.89 13.51 -16.89
C TRP A 26 -3.82 14.92 -17.50
N SER A 27 -2.63 15.50 -17.62
CA SER A 27 -2.41 16.89 -18.02
C SER A 27 -2.35 17.10 -19.54
N ASN A 28 -2.38 18.35 -19.97
CA ASN A 28 -1.96 18.74 -21.31
C ASN A 28 -0.47 18.40 -21.53
N LYS A 29 -0.06 18.20 -22.79
CA LYS A 29 1.34 17.92 -23.14
C LYS A 29 2.30 19.09 -22.91
N THR A 30 1.77 20.29 -22.68
CA THR A 30 2.54 21.50 -22.36
C THR A 30 1.85 22.27 -21.25
N ARG A 31 2.64 22.99 -20.45
CA ARG A 31 2.15 24.05 -19.56
C ARG A 31 1.57 25.20 -20.39
N ASP A 32 0.73 26.02 -19.78
CA ASP A 32 0.26 27.26 -20.42
C ASP A 32 1.35 28.34 -20.46
N GLU A 33 1.05 29.49 -21.06
CA GLU A 33 1.96 30.64 -21.18
C GLU A 33 2.46 31.18 -19.83
N ASN A 34 1.71 30.94 -18.75
CA ASN A 34 2.07 31.33 -17.39
C ASN A 34 2.84 30.22 -16.64
N GLY A 35 3.13 29.10 -17.31
CA GLY A 35 3.83 27.95 -16.75
C GLY A 35 2.96 27.08 -15.83
N ASN A 36 1.63 27.18 -15.90
CA ASN A 36 0.75 26.36 -15.06
C ASN A 36 0.48 24.98 -15.67
N LEU A 37 0.32 23.97 -14.81
CA LEU A 37 -0.30 22.71 -15.19
C LEU A 37 -1.79 22.90 -15.43
N ASN A 38 -2.27 22.29 -16.52
CA ASN A 38 -3.69 22.25 -16.85
C ASN A 38 -4.07 20.83 -17.26
N PRO A 39 -5.24 20.33 -16.81
CA PRO A 39 -5.73 19.03 -17.24
C PRO A 39 -6.03 19.03 -18.74
N ASP A 40 -5.98 17.86 -19.36
CA ASP A 40 -6.40 17.71 -20.74
C ASP A 40 -7.87 18.10 -20.92
N SER A 41 -8.12 19.17 -21.66
CA SER A 41 -9.47 19.74 -21.81
C SER A 41 -10.46 18.83 -22.53
N LYS A 42 -10.01 17.84 -23.29
CA LYS A 42 -10.90 16.87 -23.94
C LYS A 42 -11.30 15.76 -22.98
N ARG A 43 -10.35 15.29 -22.14
CA ARG A 43 -10.57 14.18 -21.20
C ARG A 43 -11.15 14.65 -19.85
N PHE A 44 -10.85 15.88 -19.47
CA PHE A 44 -11.31 16.54 -18.24
C PHE A 44 -11.96 17.90 -18.57
N PRO A 45 -13.06 17.92 -19.34
CA PRO A 45 -13.66 19.16 -19.83
C PRO A 45 -14.15 20.10 -18.73
N SER A 46 -14.47 19.57 -17.55
CA SER A 46 -14.90 20.34 -16.37
C SER A 46 -13.73 20.78 -15.47
N GLY A 47 -12.50 20.36 -15.76
CA GLY A 47 -11.31 20.66 -14.97
C GLY A 47 -11.18 19.87 -13.66
N MET A 48 -10.03 20.02 -12.99
CA MET A 48 -9.69 19.28 -11.77
C MET A 48 -10.51 19.71 -10.56
N LYS A 49 -10.79 21.01 -10.40
CA LYS A 49 -11.60 21.50 -9.28
C LYS A 49 -13.00 20.88 -9.27
N ALA A 50 -13.69 20.84 -10.43
CA ALA A 50 -15.01 20.24 -10.51
C ALA A 50 -14.99 18.73 -10.20
N LEU A 51 -13.89 18.04 -10.57
CA LEU A 51 -13.69 16.64 -10.24
C LEU A 51 -13.47 16.43 -8.74
N ALA A 52 -12.68 17.29 -8.09
CA ALA A 52 -12.48 17.27 -6.64
C ALA A 52 -13.79 17.53 -5.89
N ASP A 53 -14.53 18.58 -6.28
CA ASP A 53 -15.85 18.91 -5.71
C ASP A 53 -16.81 17.71 -5.81
N TYR A 54 -16.75 16.95 -6.92
CA TYR A 54 -17.54 15.73 -7.09
C TYR A 54 -17.10 14.58 -6.16
N MET A 55 -15.79 14.39 -5.94
CA MET A 55 -15.29 13.41 -4.96
C MET A 55 -15.72 13.79 -3.55
N HIS A 56 -15.53 15.05 -3.16
CA HIS A 56 -15.86 15.54 -1.82
C HIS A 56 -17.36 15.42 -1.52
N LYS A 57 -18.23 15.71 -2.50
CA LYS A 57 -19.69 15.52 -2.35
C LYS A 57 -20.08 14.06 -2.05
N LYS A 58 -19.23 13.10 -2.38
CA LYS A 58 -19.42 11.67 -2.12
C LYS A 58 -18.77 11.18 -0.83
N GLY A 59 -18.11 12.07 -0.08
CA GLY A 59 -17.30 11.69 1.07
C GLY A 59 -16.02 10.94 0.68
N LEU A 60 -15.52 11.20 -0.54
CA LEU A 60 -14.25 10.68 -1.05
C LEU A 60 -13.23 11.83 -1.15
N LYS A 61 -11.98 11.47 -1.34
CA LYS A 61 -10.81 12.33 -1.49
C LYS A 61 -10.23 12.16 -2.89
N LEU A 62 -9.68 13.22 -3.48
CA LEU A 62 -9.06 13.18 -4.80
C LEU A 62 -7.54 13.28 -4.69
N GLY A 63 -6.83 12.27 -5.16
CA GLY A 63 -5.39 12.33 -5.38
C GLY A 63 -5.02 12.74 -6.79
N ILE A 64 -3.85 13.35 -6.96
CA ILE A 64 -3.25 13.69 -8.25
C ILE A 64 -1.79 13.24 -8.32
N TYR A 65 -1.29 13.18 -9.53
CA TYR A 65 0.07 12.77 -9.84
C TYR A 65 0.88 13.90 -10.47
N GLY A 66 2.17 13.92 -10.16
CA GLY A 66 3.18 14.72 -10.83
C GLY A 66 4.52 14.02 -10.75
N ASP A 67 5.54 14.67 -11.29
CA ASP A 67 6.90 14.15 -11.31
C ASP A 67 7.86 15.28 -10.90
N PHE A 68 8.88 14.98 -10.11
CA PHE A 68 9.90 15.96 -9.72
C PHE A 68 10.72 16.46 -10.91
N GLY A 69 10.93 15.64 -11.93
CA GLY A 69 11.77 15.96 -13.08
C GLY A 69 11.17 16.91 -14.10
N SER A 70 11.86 17.01 -15.23
CA SER A 70 11.45 17.89 -16.33
C SER A 70 10.19 17.40 -17.05
N LYS A 71 9.96 16.09 -17.03
CA LYS A 71 8.79 15.42 -17.58
C LYS A 71 8.40 14.25 -16.69
N THR A 72 7.11 13.92 -16.69
CA THR A 72 6.63 12.66 -16.13
C THR A 72 7.20 11.45 -16.87
N CYS A 73 7.12 10.27 -16.27
CA CYS A 73 7.53 9.03 -16.93
C CYS A 73 6.86 8.82 -18.30
N ALA A 74 5.59 9.22 -18.47
CA ALA A 74 4.87 9.20 -19.75
C ALA A 74 5.09 10.45 -20.64
N GLY A 75 6.03 11.31 -20.30
CA GLY A 75 6.46 12.46 -21.09
C GLY A 75 5.53 13.68 -21.05
N TYR A 76 4.72 13.83 -20.00
CA TYR A 76 3.94 15.04 -19.72
C TYR A 76 4.78 16.05 -18.93
N PRO A 77 4.37 17.33 -18.78
CA PRO A 77 5.16 18.32 -18.05
C PRO A 77 5.41 17.90 -16.60
N GLY A 78 6.68 17.86 -16.18
CA GLY A 78 7.08 17.61 -14.79
C GLY A 78 7.20 18.91 -13.98
N SER A 79 7.55 18.79 -12.70
CA SER A 79 7.47 19.86 -11.69
C SER A 79 8.83 20.52 -11.40
N LEU A 80 9.90 20.12 -12.10
CA LEU A 80 11.23 20.73 -11.92
C LEU A 80 11.17 22.23 -12.19
N ASN A 81 11.56 23.05 -11.20
CA ASN A 81 11.43 24.52 -11.18
C ASN A 81 10.00 25.08 -11.05
N TYR A 82 9.01 24.24 -10.79
CA TYR A 82 7.60 24.63 -10.62
C TYR A 82 6.97 24.13 -9.31
N LEU A 83 7.75 23.55 -8.38
CA LEU A 83 7.24 22.90 -7.17
C LEU A 83 6.23 23.74 -6.37
N GLU A 84 6.59 24.98 -6.04
CA GLU A 84 5.69 25.89 -5.30
C GLU A 84 4.42 26.21 -6.07
N LYS A 85 4.56 26.48 -7.37
CA LYS A 85 3.43 26.81 -8.25
C LYS A 85 2.47 25.63 -8.37
N ASP A 86 3.00 24.42 -8.55
CA ASP A 86 2.21 23.21 -8.69
C ASP A 86 1.55 22.84 -7.35
N ALA A 87 2.24 22.97 -6.21
CA ALA A 87 1.66 22.78 -4.89
C ALA A 87 0.46 23.71 -4.64
N ASN A 88 0.61 25.01 -4.91
CA ASN A 88 -0.49 25.98 -4.81
C ASN A 88 -1.66 25.61 -5.73
N ARG A 89 -1.36 25.19 -6.96
CA ARG A 89 -2.39 24.76 -7.93
C ARG A 89 -3.18 23.54 -7.45
N PHE A 90 -2.51 22.55 -6.87
CA PHE A 90 -3.16 21.38 -6.30
C PHE A 90 -4.08 21.76 -5.12
N ALA A 91 -3.63 22.66 -4.25
CA ALA A 91 -4.44 23.18 -3.16
C ALA A 91 -5.67 23.96 -3.66
N GLU A 92 -5.52 24.84 -4.66
CA GLU A 92 -6.62 25.56 -5.32
C GLU A 92 -7.68 24.63 -5.91
N TRP A 93 -7.25 23.51 -6.50
CA TRP A 93 -8.17 22.50 -7.04
C TRP A 93 -8.85 21.65 -5.97
N GLY A 94 -8.38 21.68 -4.72
CA GLY A 94 -8.91 20.85 -3.66
C GLY A 94 -8.38 19.41 -3.69
N ILE A 95 -7.14 19.20 -4.13
CA ILE A 95 -6.48 17.89 -4.09
C ILE A 95 -6.19 17.48 -2.64
N ASP A 96 -6.37 16.21 -2.31
CA ASP A 96 -6.19 15.64 -0.97
C ASP A 96 -4.94 14.75 -0.85
N MET A 97 -4.38 14.31 -1.99
CA MET A 97 -3.17 13.50 -2.05
C MET A 97 -2.35 13.86 -3.28
N PHE A 98 -1.04 13.91 -3.14
CA PHE A 98 -0.11 14.12 -4.25
C PHE A 98 0.91 12.98 -4.30
N LYS A 99 0.94 12.25 -5.41
CA LYS A 99 2.04 11.34 -5.76
C LYS A 99 3.07 12.11 -6.59
N MET A 100 4.31 12.20 -6.11
CA MET A 100 5.43 12.73 -6.88
C MET A 100 6.37 11.62 -7.30
N ASP A 101 6.44 11.42 -8.61
CA ASP A 101 7.37 10.53 -9.27
C ASP A 101 8.75 11.18 -9.49
N GLY A 102 9.70 10.44 -10.07
CA GLY A 102 11.10 10.85 -10.18
C GLY A 102 11.76 10.64 -11.55
N CYS A 103 11.00 10.52 -12.63
CA CYS A 103 11.56 10.35 -13.96
C CYS A 103 12.22 11.66 -14.47
N ASN A 104 13.12 11.55 -15.45
CA ASN A 104 13.68 12.71 -16.19
C ASN A 104 14.29 13.81 -15.30
N VAL A 105 15.00 13.44 -14.24
CA VAL A 105 15.71 14.33 -13.31
C VAL A 105 17.10 13.79 -12.98
N ASP A 106 18.00 14.69 -12.58
CA ASP A 106 19.21 14.30 -11.85
C ASP A 106 18.83 13.84 -10.44
N ILE A 107 19.05 12.55 -10.16
CA ILE A 107 18.67 11.92 -8.89
C ILE A 107 19.34 12.58 -7.69
N SER A 108 20.51 13.21 -7.86
CA SER A 108 21.18 13.95 -6.78
C SER A 108 20.35 15.12 -6.24
N LEU A 109 19.40 15.63 -7.03
CA LEU A 109 18.50 16.71 -6.63
C LEU A 109 17.34 16.23 -5.74
N MET A 110 17.03 14.93 -5.70
CA MET A 110 15.85 14.42 -5.00
C MET A 110 15.90 14.65 -3.48
N LYS A 111 17.10 14.54 -2.88
CA LYS A 111 17.36 14.86 -1.47
C LYS A 111 16.96 16.27 -1.06
N LYS A 112 16.84 17.18 -2.02
CA LYS A 112 16.38 18.55 -1.83
C LYS A 112 14.94 18.75 -2.33
N GLY A 113 14.64 18.28 -3.55
CA GLY A 113 13.37 18.53 -4.21
C GLY A 113 12.15 17.91 -3.54
N TYR A 114 12.28 16.69 -3.00
CA TYR A 114 11.18 16.04 -2.27
C TYR A 114 10.85 16.77 -0.96
N PRO A 115 11.83 17.07 -0.09
CA PRO A 115 11.62 17.96 1.06
C PRO A 115 11.01 19.32 0.71
N GLU A 116 11.50 19.98 -0.34
CA GLU A 116 10.97 21.28 -0.79
C GLU A 116 9.49 21.17 -1.22
N MET A 117 9.13 20.14 -1.99
CA MET A 117 7.72 19.90 -2.34
C MET A 117 6.85 19.71 -1.08
N GLY A 118 7.30 18.91 -0.11
CA GLY A 118 6.59 18.74 1.16
C GLY A 118 6.37 20.06 1.91
N GLN A 119 7.39 20.94 1.92
CA GLN A 119 7.29 22.28 2.50
C GLN A 119 6.28 23.16 1.75
N TYR A 120 6.29 23.14 0.42
CA TYR A 120 5.35 23.92 -0.39
C TYR A 120 3.90 23.43 -0.22
N LEU A 121 3.67 22.11 -0.18
CA LEU A 121 2.36 21.54 0.12
C LEU A 121 1.85 22.01 1.47
N ASN A 122 2.69 21.98 2.51
CA ASN A 122 2.33 22.46 3.85
C ASN A 122 2.04 23.98 3.85
N ALA A 123 2.83 24.77 3.11
CA ALA A 123 2.66 26.23 3.02
C ALA A 123 1.32 26.65 2.38
N THR A 124 0.66 25.77 1.61
CA THR A 124 -0.68 26.04 1.07
C THR A 124 -1.77 26.11 2.15
N GLY A 125 -1.52 25.56 3.34
CA GLY A 125 -2.51 25.43 4.42
C GLY A 125 -3.56 24.34 4.20
N ARG A 126 -3.53 23.62 3.08
CA ARG A 126 -4.38 22.46 2.82
C ARG A 126 -3.65 21.17 3.23
N PRO A 127 -4.27 20.28 4.02
CA PRO A 127 -3.73 18.94 4.25
C PRO A 127 -3.74 18.14 2.94
N ILE A 128 -2.55 17.82 2.42
CA ILE A 128 -2.36 17.00 1.22
C ILE A 128 -1.43 15.85 1.60
N LEU A 129 -1.92 14.61 1.52
CA LEU A 129 -1.12 13.42 1.75
C LEU A 129 -0.02 13.35 0.68
N PHE A 130 1.24 13.30 1.10
CA PHE A 130 2.37 13.29 0.17
C PHE A 130 2.95 11.88 -0.01
N SER A 131 2.84 11.37 -1.22
CA SER A 131 3.34 10.06 -1.66
C SER A 131 4.60 10.24 -2.49
N CYS A 132 5.73 9.73 -2.01
CA CYS A 132 7.04 9.97 -2.59
C CYS A 132 7.60 8.74 -3.29
N SER A 133 7.98 8.85 -4.58
CA SER A 133 8.73 7.77 -5.25
C SER A 133 10.24 7.81 -5.01
N TRP A 134 10.74 8.81 -4.30
CA TRP A 134 12.17 9.09 -4.09
C TRP A 134 13.03 7.84 -3.76
N PRO A 135 12.69 7.00 -2.77
CA PRO A 135 13.54 5.86 -2.41
C PRO A 135 13.78 4.87 -3.55
N ASP A 136 12.77 4.59 -4.39
CA ASP A 136 12.90 3.65 -5.49
C ASP A 136 13.95 4.11 -6.53
N TYR A 137 14.01 5.42 -6.82
CA TYR A 137 14.98 5.98 -7.77
C TYR A 137 16.41 5.93 -7.24
N GLU A 138 16.62 6.22 -5.95
CA GLU A 138 17.94 6.07 -5.32
C GLU A 138 18.38 4.61 -5.29
N ARG A 139 17.48 3.69 -4.90
CA ARG A 139 17.69 2.24 -4.97
C ARG A 139 18.10 1.81 -6.38
N GLY A 140 17.37 2.26 -7.40
CA GLY A 140 17.63 1.95 -8.80
C GLY A 140 19.03 2.36 -9.30
N LYS A 141 19.72 3.25 -8.57
CA LYS A 141 21.11 3.66 -8.82
C LYS A 141 22.11 3.12 -7.81
N GLY A 142 21.68 2.31 -6.83
CA GLY A 142 22.54 1.84 -5.75
C GLY A 142 23.00 2.96 -4.80
N ILE A 143 22.24 4.06 -4.74
CA ILE A 143 22.49 5.16 -3.81
C ILE A 143 21.90 4.78 -2.44
N PRO A 144 22.66 4.93 -1.33
CA PRO A 144 22.12 4.72 0.01
C PRO A 144 20.98 5.71 0.32
N ILE A 145 19.88 5.16 0.81
CA ILE A 145 18.63 5.89 1.10
C ILE A 145 18.66 6.35 2.56
N ASP A 146 18.31 7.63 2.78
CA ASP A 146 18.10 8.19 4.11
C ASP A 146 16.62 8.10 4.50
N TYR A 147 16.21 6.96 5.04
CA TYR A 147 14.82 6.72 5.43
C TYR A 147 14.33 7.65 6.55
N GLN A 148 15.22 8.18 7.39
CA GLN A 148 14.85 9.17 8.41
C GLN A 148 14.42 10.49 7.77
N SER A 149 15.13 10.91 6.72
CA SER A 149 14.75 12.07 5.91
C SER A 149 13.47 11.80 5.13
N VAL A 150 13.34 10.64 4.49
CA VAL A 150 12.11 10.26 3.76
C VAL A 150 10.89 10.31 4.69
N ALA A 151 10.95 9.65 5.84
CA ALA A 151 9.82 9.59 6.78
C ALA A 151 9.45 10.95 7.40
N SER A 152 10.39 11.90 7.48
CA SER A 152 10.09 13.25 7.99
C SER A 152 9.45 14.17 6.96
N HIS A 153 9.48 13.80 5.67
CA HIS A 153 8.95 14.63 4.58
C HIS A 153 7.81 13.97 3.79
N CYS A 154 7.62 12.65 3.90
CA CYS A 154 6.67 11.87 3.10
C CYS A 154 5.71 11.08 3.99
N ASN A 155 4.42 11.06 3.62
CA ASN A 155 3.43 10.25 4.33
C ASN A 155 3.49 8.78 3.94
N ILE A 156 3.71 8.51 2.66
CA ILE A 156 4.00 7.19 2.15
C ILE A 156 5.14 7.29 1.14
N TRP A 157 5.91 6.22 0.96
CA TRP A 157 6.98 6.22 -0.03
C TRP A 157 7.13 4.89 -0.75
N ARG A 158 7.24 4.96 -2.08
CA ARG A 158 7.54 3.81 -2.92
C ARG A 158 9.00 3.43 -2.79
N ASN A 159 9.21 2.14 -2.64
CA ASN A 159 10.50 1.58 -2.22
C ASN A 159 11.16 0.67 -3.25
N PHE A 160 10.35 0.14 -4.14
CA PHE A 160 10.75 -0.89 -5.08
C PHE A 160 10.08 -0.67 -6.42
N VAL A 161 10.45 -1.52 -7.39
CA VAL A 161 9.92 -1.47 -8.75
C VAL A 161 8.40 -1.56 -8.76
N ASP A 162 7.81 -1.02 -9.84
CA ASP A 162 6.38 -1.08 -10.06
C ASP A 162 5.84 -2.50 -10.04
N ILE A 163 4.75 -2.69 -9.33
CA ILE A 163 3.99 -3.92 -9.38
C ILE A 163 3.46 -4.13 -10.80
N GLN A 164 3.57 -5.37 -11.26
CA GLN A 164 3.01 -5.84 -12.51
C GLN A 164 1.92 -6.85 -12.21
N ASP A 165 0.93 -6.98 -13.10
CA ASP A 165 -0.14 -7.97 -12.98
C ASP A 165 0.41 -9.40 -13.17
N SER A 166 1.11 -9.90 -12.14
CA SER A 166 1.67 -11.24 -12.07
C SER A 166 1.99 -11.63 -10.64
N TRP A 167 1.84 -12.91 -10.31
CA TRP A 167 2.22 -13.45 -9.00
C TRP A 167 3.72 -13.30 -8.70
N ASP A 168 4.57 -13.42 -9.73
CA ASP A 168 6.01 -13.24 -9.58
C ASP A 168 6.38 -11.82 -9.13
N SER A 169 5.63 -10.81 -9.59
CA SER A 169 5.83 -9.42 -9.15
C SER A 169 5.47 -9.25 -7.67
N VAL A 170 4.31 -9.80 -7.24
CA VAL A 170 3.88 -9.78 -5.83
C VAL A 170 4.93 -10.44 -4.93
N LEU A 171 5.42 -11.63 -5.31
CA LEU A 171 6.45 -12.33 -4.53
C LEU A 171 7.77 -11.55 -4.45
N LYS A 172 8.23 -10.96 -5.56
CA LYS A 172 9.46 -10.14 -5.57
C LYS A 172 9.35 -8.92 -4.64
N ILE A 173 8.18 -8.29 -4.59
CA ILE A 173 7.91 -7.18 -3.69
C ILE A 173 7.94 -7.65 -2.24
N ILE A 174 7.25 -8.76 -1.91
CA ILE A 174 7.27 -9.35 -0.56
C ILE A 174 8.70 -9.68 -0.13
N ASP A 175 9.49 -10.30 -1.02
CA ASP A 175 10.90 -10.63 -0.76
C ASP A 175 11.74 -9.39 -0.50
N TYR A 176 11.56 -8.36 -1.32
CA TYR A 176 12.28 -7.10 -1.13
C TYR A 176 11.94 -6.47 0.21
N GLN A 177 10.65 -6.37 0.55
CA GLN A 177 10.20 -5.83 1.83
C GLN A 177 10.84 -6.60 2.98
N ALA A 178 10.82 -7.93 2.95
CA ALA A 178 11.44 -8.79 3.97
C ALA A 178 12.94 -8.51 4.18
N ASN A 179 13.66 -8.27 3.09
CA ASN A 179 15.11 -8.15 3.11
C ASN A 179 15.60 -6.80 3.63
N ILE A 180 14.74 -5.77 3.61
CA ILE A 180 15.12 -4.42 4.04
C ILE A 180 14.26 -3.88 5.18
N THR A 181 13.37 -4.69 5.76
CA THR A 181 12.55 -4.32 6.91
C THR A 181 13.35 -3.70 8.05
N ASP A 182 14.58 -4.17 8.33
CA ASP A 182 15.38 -3.61 9.43
C ASP A 182 15.98 -2.23 9.11
N GLN A 183 16.01 -1.80 7.84
CA GLN A 183 16.52 -0.48 7.44
C GLN A 183 15.47 0.61 7.63
N TRP A 184 14.23 0.39 7.18
CA TRP A 184 13.14 1.38 7.32
C TRP A 184 12.19 1.10 8.48
N GLY A 185 12.21 -0.10 9.05
CA GLY A 185 11.21 -0.53 10.04
C GLY A 185 11.11 0.41 11.23
N PRO A 186 12.24 0.94 11.75
CA PRO A 186 12.21 1.94 12.83
C PRO A 186 11.53 3.26 12.48
N VAL A 187 11.39 3.60 11.19
CA VAL A 187 10.77 4.83 10.72
C VAL A 187 9.39 4.61 10.08
N VAL A 188 8.86 3.39 10.10
CA VAL A 188 7.48 3.11 9.68
C VAL A 188 6.56 3.26 10.89
N GLY A 189 5.48 4.04 10.75
CA GLY A 189 4.51 4.27 11.82
C GLY A 189 3.44 5.29 11.43
N PRO A 190 2.54 5.65 12.36
CA PRO A 190 1.46 6.60 12.10
C PRO A 190 1.97 7.91 11.48
N GLY A 191 1.60 8.14 10.22
CA GLY A 191 1.97 9.32 9.45
C GLY A 191 3.06 9.11 8.40
N ASN A 192 3.74 7.96 8.40
CA ASN A 192 4.90 7.65 7.54
C ASN A 192 5.00 6.12 7.27
N PHE A 193 4.52 5.65 6.12
CA PHE A 193 4.45 4.22 5.78
C PHE A 193 5.24 3.83 4.52
N SER A 194 5.79 2.61 4.53
CA SER A 194 6.33 1.96 3.33
C SER A 194 5.21 1.64 2.34
N ASP A 195 5.40 2.00 1.08
CA ASP A 195 4.49 1.66 -0.01
C ASP A 195 5.09 0.54 -0.89
N PRO A 196 4.60 -0.71 -0.78
CA PRO A 196 4.93 -1.83 -1.65
C PRO A 196 4.16 -1.81 -2.99
N ASP A 197 3.54 -0.69 -3.35
CA ASP A 197 2.73 -0.47 -4.54
C ASP A 197 1.31 -1.08 -4.45
N MET A 198 0.54 -0.92 -5.53
CA MET A 198 -0.90 -1.15 -5.57
C MET A 198 -1.34 -2.61 -5.32
N LEU A 199 -2.58 -2.78 -4.87
CA LEU A 199 -3.32 -4.04 -4.92
C LEU A 199 -3.79 -4.29 -6.36
N ILE A 200 -3.45 -5.46 -6.91
CA ILE A 200 -3.85 -5.93 -8.25
C ILE A 200 -4.95 -7.02 -8.16
N ILE A 201 -5.64 -7.05 -7.02
CA ILE A 201 -6.70 -8.01 -6.71
C ILE A 201 -7.90 -7.73 -7.62
N GLY A 202 -8.36 -8.73 -8.36
CA GLY A 202 -9.48 -8.60 -9.28
C GLY A 202 -9.13 -8.06 -10.67
N ASP A 203 -7.84 -7.93 -10.99
CA ASP A 203 -7.36 -7.80 -12.37
C ASP A 203 -7.36 -9.16 -13.07
N TYR A 204 -6.28 -9.53 -13.81
CA TYR A 204 -6.31 -10.68 -14.70
C TYR A 204 -5.45 -11.85 -14.24
N SER A 205 -4.34 -11.61 -13.54
CA SER A 205 -3.31 -12.65 -13.33
C SER A 205 -3.42 -13.42 -12.00
N LEU A 206 -3.98 -12.82 -10.95
CA LEU A 206 -4.01 -13.43 -9.63
C LEU A 206 -5.23 -14.33 -9.47
N SER A 207 -4.98 -15.59 -9.09
CA SER A 207 -6.04 -16.45 -8.56
C SER A 207 -6.61 -15.89 -7.25
N VAL A 208 -7.77 -16.40 -6.81
CA VAL A 208 -8.38 -16.04 -5.51
C VAL A 208 -7.40 -16.25 -4.35
N TYR A 209 -6.67 -17.37 -4.33
CA TYR A 209 -5.68 -17.64 -3.28
C TYR A 209 -4.51 -16.66 -3.30
N GLN A 210 -4.01 -16.29 -4.48
CA GLN A 210 -2.94 -15.30 -4.62
C GLN A 210 -3.42 -13.90 -4.23
N SER A 211 -4.68 -13.58 -4.53
CA SER A 211 -5.30 -12.31 -4.13
C SER A 211 -5.47 -12.21 -2.61
N GLN A 212 -5.90 -13.30 -1.95
CA GLN A 212 -5.89 -13.39 -0.49
C GLN A 212 -4.46 -13.23 0.06
N ALA A 213 -3.47 -13.87 -0.56
CA ALA A 213 -2.09 -13.71 -0.15
C ALA A 213 -1.58 -12.27 -0.27
N GLN A 214 -1.90 -11.57 -1.36
CA GLN A 214 -1.55 -10.14 -1.50
C GLN A 214 -2.22 -9.30 -0.41
N MET A 215 -3.53 -9.45 -0.21
CA MET A 215 -4.26 -8.68 0.82
C MET A 215 -3.70 -8.94 2.23
N ALA A 216 -3.45 -10.20 2.57
CA ALA A 216 -2.87 -10.57 3.87
C ALA A 216 -1.48 -9.97 4.06
N MET A 217 -0.63 -10.01 3.04
CA MET A 217 0.71 -9.46 3.13
C MET A 217 0.71 -7.94 3.21
N TRP A 218 -0.12 -7.24 2.45
CA TRP A 218 -0.24 -5.78 2.56
C TRP A 218 -0.80 -5.37 3.94
N ALA A 219 -1.70 -6.18 4.52
CA ALA A 219 -2.14 -5.99 5.90
C ALA A 219 -1.02 -6.20 6.92
N ILE A 220 -0.20 -7.26 6.78
CA ILE A 220 0.95 -7.50 7.66
C ILE A 220 2.02 -6.41 7.54
N LEU A 221 2.27 -5.91 6.34
CA LEU A 221 3.31 -4.92 6.07
C LEU A 221 2.90 -3.49 6.45
N ALA A 222 1.70 -3.28 7.01
CA ALA A 222 1.11 -1.96 7.27
C ALA A 222 1.14 -1.05 6.03
N ALA A 223 0.89 -1.65 4.86
CA ALA A 223 0.97 -1.00 3.56
C ALA A 223 -0.30 -0.19 3.26
N PRO A 224 -0.22 0.83 2.40
CA PRO A 224 -1.40 1.43 1.77
C PRO A 224 -2.24 0.36 1.03
N LEU A 225 -3.55 0.35 1.25
CA LEU A 225 -4.47 -0.48 0.49
C LEU A 225 -5.02 0.29 -0.71
N LEU A 226 -4.16 0.54 -1.70
CA LEU A 226 -4.51 1.27 -2.92
C LEU A 226 -4.90 0.29 -4.03
N MET A 227 -6.18 0.21 -4.37
CA MET A 227 -6.67 -0.65 -5.46
C MET A 227 -6.38 -0.03 -6.83
N SER A 228 -5.96 -0.84 -7.80
CA SER A 228 -5.85 -0.43 -9.21
C SER A 228 -6.53 -1.44 -10.14
N ASN A 229 -7.85 -1.53 -10.03
CA ASN A 229 -8.69 -2.47 -10.78
C ASN A 229 -9.97 -1.79 -11.32
N ASP A 230 -10.74 -2.51 -12.16
CA ASP A 230 -12.03 -2.03 -12.66
C ASP A 230 -13.19 -2.44 -11.75
N LEU A 231 -13.55 -1.57 -10.81
CA LEU A 231 -14.66 -1.79 -9.87
C LEU A 231 -16.03 -1.95 -10.53
N ARG A 232 -16.19 -1.62 -11.82
CA ARG A 232 -17.46 -1.80 -12.54
C ARG A 232 -17.71 -3.26 -12.90
N THR A 233 -16.66 -4.07 -12.98
CA THR A 233 -16.70 -5.45 -13.49
C THR A 233 -16.00 -6.46 -12.59
N ILE A 234 -15.50 -6.04 -11.43
CA ILE A 234 -14.82 -6.92 -10.47
C ILE A 234 -15.75 -8.06 -10.03
N SER A 235 -15.24 -9.30 -10.03
CA SER A 235 -16.04 -10.45 -9.63
C SER A 235 -16.26 -10.49 -8.10
N PRO A 236 -17.35 -11.13 -7.63
CA PRO A 236 -17.72 -11.13 -6.21
C PRO A 236 -16.61 -11.64 -5.28
N GLU A 237 -15.88 -12.68 -5.68
CA GLU A 237 -14.82 -13.29 -4.88
C GLU A 237 -13.64 -12.34 -4.61
N PHE A 238 -13.27 -11.47 -5.55
CA PHE A 238 -12.22 -10.47 -5.34
C PHE A 238 -12.74 -9.27 -4.56
N ARG A 239 -13.99 -8.88 -4.80
CA ARG A 239 -14.67 -7.84 -4.00
C ARG A 239 -14.76 -8.24 -2.53
N GLU A 240 -15.07 -9.50 -2.22
CA GLU A 240 -15.11 -10.00 -0.85
C GLU A 240 -13.76 -9.90 -0.16
N ILE A 241 -12.65 -10.22 -0.86
CA ILE A 241 -11.30 -10.07 -0.32
C ILE A 241 -11.00 -8.60 0.03
N LEU A 242 -11.31 -7.69 -0.89
CA LEU A 242 -11.07 -6.26 -0.72
C LEU A 242 -11.96 -5.63 0.36
N LEU A 243 -13.16 -6.15 0.59
CA LEU A 243 -14.09 -5.65 1.61
C LEU A 243 -14.01 -6.39 2.96
N ASN A 244 -13.05 -7.31 3.12
CA ASN A 244 -12.92 -8.07 4.36
C ASN A 244 -12.52 -7.15 5.53
N LYS A 245 -13.51 -6.82 6.37
CA LYS A 245 -13.37 -5.88 7.49
C LYS A 245 -12.35 -6.32 8.53
N GLU A 246 -12.20 -7.62 8.76
CA GLU A 246 -11.24 -8.16 9.73
C GLU A 246 -9.81 -7.96 9.24
N VAL A 247 -9.56 -8.20 7.95
CA VAL A 247 -8.24 -7.98 7.34
C VAL A 247 -7.92 -6.48 7.23
N ILE A 248 -8.91 -5.65 6.90
CA ILE A 248 -8.76 -4.19 6.92
C ILE A 248 -8.46 -3.70 8.34
N GLN A 249 -9.10 -4.24 9.37
CA GLN A 249 -8.82 -3.87 10.76
C GLN A 249 -7.37 -4.19 11.15
N VAL A 250 -6.83 -5.33 10.70
CA VAL A 250 -5.39 -5.63 10.87
C VAL A 250 -4.54 -4.58 10.18
N ASN A 251 -4.86 -4.23 8.92
CA ASN A 251 -4.11 -3.21 8.18
C ASN A 251 -4.12 -1.84 8.91
N GLN A 252 -5.31 -1.42 9.34
CA GLN A 252 -5.61 -0.12 9.96
C GLN A 252 -5.35 -0.06 11.48
N ASP A 253 -4.65 -1.05 12.05
CA ASP A 253 -4.36 -1.06 13.48
C ASP A 253 -3.60 0.22 13.91
N PRO A 254 -4.04 0.91 14.98
CA PRO A 254 -3.56 2.24 15.35
C PRO A 254 -2.11 2.26 15.85
N LEU A 255 -1.51 1.11 16.21
CA LEU A 255 -0.08 1.09 16.52
C LEU A 255 0.76 1.42 15.29
N GLY A 256 0.26 1.14 14.08
CA GLY A 256 0.98 1.38 12.84
C GLY A 256 2.29 0.60 12.71
N ILE A 257 2.50 -0.42 13.55
CA ILE A 257 3.73 -1.24 13.53
C ILE A 257 3.66 -2.20 12.36
N MET A 258 4.67 -2.15 11.50
CA MET A 258 4.89 -3.10 10.40
C MET A 258 5.25 -4.50 10.94
N GLY A 259 4.70 -5.54 10.34
CA GLY A 259 5.06 -6.93 10.64
C GLY A 259 6.41 -7.35 10.06
N LYS A 260 6.96 -8.44 10.60
CA LYS A 260 8.26 -9.01 10.19
C LYS A 260 8.11 -10.47 9.79
N ARG A 261 9.01 -10.94 8.91
CA ARG A 261 9.15 -12.37 8.60
C ARG A 261 9.83 -13.05 9.79
N VAL A 262 9.12 -13.94 10.47
CA VAL A 262 9.57 -14.61 11.70
C VAL A 262 10.01 -16.05 11.46
N LEU A 263 9.51 -16.67 10.40
CA LEU A 263 9.94 -18.00 9.96
C LEU A 263 10.15 -18.00 8.45
N GLN A 264 11.25 -18.62 8.05
CA GLN A 264 11.52 -19.00 6.67
C GLN A 264 12.05 -20.42 6.70
N ASN A 265 11.20 -21.38 6.32
CA ASN A 265 11.57 -22.79 6.36
C ASN A 265 11.32 -23.45 5.00
N THR A 266 12.28 -24.25 4.58
CA THR A 266 12.18 -25.08 3.38
C THR A 266 11.89 -26.51 3.81
N THR A 267 10.62 -26.92 3.75
CA THR A 267 10.23 -28.31 4.00
C THR A 267 9.95 -29.01 2.68
N LYS A 268 10.63 -30.14 2.41
CA LYS A 268 10.48 -30.93 1.17
C LYS A 268 10.61 -30.09 -0.12
N ASN A 269 11.62 -29.22 -0.17
CA ASN A 269 11.86 -28.26 -1.27
C ASN A 269 10.75 -27.23 -1.48
N VAL A 270 9.94 -26.95 -0.45
CA VAL A 270 8.95 -25.89 -0.51
C VAL A 270 9.20 -24.85 0.56
N LEU A 271 9.36 -23.62 0.11
CA LEU A 271 9.54 -22.44 0.93
C LEU A 271 8.18 -22.02 1.51
N ILE A 272 8.09 -22.00 2.83
CA ILE A 272 6.99 -21.38 3.55
C ILE A 272 7.54 -20.30 4.45
N GLU A 273 6.82 -19.19 4.46
CA GLU A 273 7.15 -18.03 5.26
C GLU A 273 6.02 -17.77 6.23
N ALA A 274 6.37 -17.53 7.49
CA ALA A 274 5.44 -16.99 8.47
C ALA A 274 5.86 -15.56 8.82
N TRP A 275 4.87 -14.70 8.94
CA TRP A 275 5.04 -13.30 9.27
C TRP A 275 4.16 -12.93 10.43
N THR A 276 4.63 -12.01 11.27
CA THR A 276 3.91 -11.60 12.47
C THR A 276 3.93 -10.08 12.59
N ARG A 277 2.74 -9.51 12.80
CA ARG A 277 2.51 -8.08 13.04
C ARG A 277 1.91 -7.91 14.44
N PRO A 278 2.59 -7.21 15.35
CA PRO A 278 1.96 -6.77 16.60
C PRO A 278 0.82 -5.79 16.32
N LEU A 279 -0.27 -5.94 17.05
CA LEU A 279 -1.46 -5.10 16.98
C LEU A 279 -1.75 -4.49 18.35
N SER A 280 -2.63 -3.50 18.37
CA SER A 280 -3.19 -2.93 19.60
C SER A 280 -3.89 -4.00 20.45
N SER A 281 -4.10 -3.70 21.74
CA SER A 281 -4.76 -4.59 22.70
C SER A 281 -4.04 -5.94 22.87
N ASP A 282 -2.71 -5.91 22.85
CA ASP A 282 -1.84 -7.09 23.00
C ASP A 282 -2.16 -8.24 22.03
N ALA A 283 -2.67 -7.91 20.84
CA ALA A 283 -2.99 -8.88 19.80
C ALA A 283 -1.88 -8.98 18.74
N TYR A 284 -1.95 -10.01 17.90
CA TYR A 284 -1.05 -10.22 16.79
C TYR A 284 -1.82 -10.67 15.55
N ALA A 285 -1.38 -10.25 14.37
CA ALA A 285 -1.73 -10.90 13.11
C ALA A 285 -0.57 -11.80 12.67
N VAL A 286 -0.90 -13.02 12.23
CA VAL A 286 0.07 -14.00 11.75
C VAL A 286 -0.32 -14.47 10.35
N ALA A 287 0.51 -14.19 9.35
CA ALA A 287 0.32 -14.69 8.00
C ALA A 287 1.25 -15.86 7.70
N PHE A 288 0.71 -16.92 7.12
CA PHE A 288 1.47 -18.01 6.52
C PHE A 288 1.33 -17.93 5.01
N VAL A 289 2.43 -17.76 4.29
CA VAL A 289 2.43 -17.65 2.82
C VAL A 289 3.11 -18.87 2.22
N SER A 290 2.39 -19.56 1.34
CA SER A 290 2.90 -20.72 0.62
C SER A 290 3.46 -20.32 -0.73
N ARG A 291 4.73 -20.67 -0.98
CA ARG A 291 5.32 -20.62 -2.33
C ARG A 291 5.19 -21.96 -3.06
N ASN A 292 4.41 -22.89 -2.52
CA ASN A 292 4.08 -24.12 -3.24
C ASN A 292 3.08 -23.82 -4.33
N ILE A 293 3.37 -24.24 -5.56
CA ILE A 293 2.43 -24.09 -6.68
C ILE A 293 1.49 -25.30 -6.86
N LYS A 294 1.76 -26.44 -6.20
CA LYS A 294 1.09 -27.71 -6.51
C LYS A 294 0.07 -28.17 -5.48
N ILE A 295 0.43 -28.17 -4.21
CA ILE A 295 -0.38 -28.75 -3.13
C ILE A 295 -0.39 -27.85 -1.90
N ALA A 296 -1.44 -27.98 -1.09
CA ALA A 296 -1.46 -27.39 0.24
C ALA A 296 -0.35 -27.99 1.11
N ILE A 297 0.20 -27.20 2.03
CA ILE A 297 1.22 -27.66 2.96
C ILE A 297 0.74 -27.45 4.39
N TYR A 298 1.10 -28.40 5.24
CA TYR A 298 0.95 -28.28 6.68
C TYR A 298 2.22 -27.67 7.29
N VAL A 299 2.05 -26.54 7.95
CA VAL A 299 3.08 -25.90 8.78
C VAL A 299 2.84 -26.36 10.21
N ASN A 300 3.84 -26.96 10.84
CA ASN A 300 3.81 -27.30 12.26
C ASN A 300 4.73 -26.33 13.00
N THR A 301 4.17 -25.57 13.94
CA THR A 301 4.90 -24.53 14.69
C THR A 301 4.24 -24.31 16.05
N THR A 302 4.64 -23.26 16.78
CA THR A 302 4.00 -22.78 18.00
C THR A 302 3.89 -21.26 17.96
N LEU A 303 3.03 -20.65 18.77
CA LEU A 303 2.94 -19.19 18.85
C LEU A 303 4.26 -18.57 19.32
N THR A 304 4.99 -19.25 20.23
CA THR A 304 6.34 -18.86 20.66
C THR A 304 7.32 -18.78 19.47
N GLN A 305 7.32 -19.78 18.58
CA GLN A 305 8.17 -19.76 17.38
C GLN A 305 7.78 -18.67 16.38
N LEU A 306 6.51 -18.26 16.39
CA LEU A 306 5.98 -17.15 15.61
C LEU A 306 6.21 -15.79 16.29
N GLN A 307 6.93 -15.74 17.40
CA GLN A 307 7.19 -14.51 18.16
C GLN A 307 5.91 -13.81 18.67
N VAL A 308 4.81 -14.56 18.82
CA VAL A 308 3.62 -14.13 19.56
C VAL A 308 3.92 -14.34 21.04
N THR A 309 4.06 -13.24 21.78
CA THR A 309 4.60 -13.24 23.16
C THR A 309 3.81 -12.30 24.07
N GLY A 310 4.00 -12.42 25.38
CA GLY A 310 3.35 -11.56 26.39
C GLY A 310 2.34 -12.30 27.26
N TYR A 311 1.59 -13.25 26.68
CA TYR A 311 0.62 -14.08 27.39
C TYR A 311 0.89 -15.57 27.18
N LYS A 312 0.35 -16.41 28.06
CA LYS A 312 0.50 -17.88 27.98
C LYS A 312 -0.37 -18.52 26.90
N ALA A 313 -1.45 -17.87 26.49
CA ALA A 313 -2.36 -18.40 25.48
C ALA A 313 -3.10 -17.27 24.76
N TYR A 314 -3.55 -17.54 23.54
CA TYR A 314 -4.30 -16.60 22.69
C TYR A 314 -5.51 -17.26 22.03
N HIS A 315 -6.59 -16.50 21.88
CA HIS A 315 -7.70 -16.85 21.01
C HIS A 315 -7.26 -16.71 19.56
N ILE A 316 -7.38 -17.79 18.78
CA ILE A 316 -6.96 -17.80 17.37
C ILE A 316 -8.19 -17.79 16.46
N VAL A 317 -8.26 -16.83 15.53
CA VAL A 317 -9.31 -16.74 14.51
C VAL A 317 -8.68 -16.66 13.13
N ASP A 318 -9.17 -17.44 12.18
CA ASP A 318 -8.83 -17.31 10.76
C ASP A 318 -9.65 -16.20 10.12
N LEU A 319 -8.97 -15.19 9.56
CA LEU A 319 -9.61 -13.95 9.09
C LEU A 319 -10.27 -14.06 7.72
N TYR A 320 -10.03 -15.13 6.96
CA TYR A 320 -10.74 -15.38 5.70
C TYR A 320 -11.95 -16.28 5.89
N THR A 321 -11.86 -17.27 6.78
CA THR A 321 -12.95 -18.23 7.01
C THR A 321 -13.86 -17.85 8.19
N GLY A 322 -13.41 -16.94 9.06
CA GLY A 322 -14.08 -16.58 10.32
C GLY A 322 -14.07 -17.69 11.37
N VAL A 323 -13.35 -18.79 11.13
CA VAL A 323 -13.34 -19.94 12.04
C VAL A 323 -12.48 -19.62 13.26
N TYR A 324 -13.06 -19.73 14.44
CA TYR A 324 -12.37 -19.68 15.72
C TYR A 324 -11.74 -21.04 16.06
N TRP A 325 -10.43 -21.06 16.25
CA TRP A 325 -9.62 -22.26 16.47
C TRP A 325 -9.43 -22.60 17.95
N GLY A 326 -9.92 -21.76 18.86
CA GLY A 326 -9.79 -21.97 20.30
C GLY A 326 -8.77 -21.06 20.96
N LEU A 327 -8.66 -21.21 22.28
CA LEU A 327 -7.61 -20.64 23.11
C LEU A 327 -6.41 -21.58 23.06
N ILE A 328 -5.30 -21.14 22.47
CA ILE A 328 -4.11 -21.96 22.22
C ILE A 328 -2.96 -21.47 23.10
N ASP A 329 -2.41 -22.36 23.92
CA ASP A 329 -1.20 -22.10 24.70
C ASP A 329 0.00 -21.85 23.76
N VAL A 330 0.87 -20.92 24.13
CA VAL A 330 1.92 -20.42 23.21
C VAL A 330 2.93 -21.50 22.80
N ASP A 331 3.11 -22.53 23.61
CA ASP A 331 3.98 -23.67 23.33
C ASP A 331 3.21 -24.89 22.78
N HIS A 332 1.88 -24.81 22.68
CA HIS A 332 1.08 -25.87 22.07
C HIS A 332 1.31 -25.94 20.56
N PRO A 333 1.42 -27.15 19.97
CA PRO A 333 1.56 -27.31 18.52
C PRO A 333 0.40 -26.67 17.75
N LEU A 334 0.73 -25.78 16.84
CA LEU A 334 -0.17 -25.15 15.87
C LEU A 334 0.10 -25.75 14.48
N VAL A 335 -0.92 -26.42 13.92
CA VAL A 335 -0.84 -27.04 12.60
C VAL A 335 -1.71 -26.27 11.61
N VAL A 336 -1.07 -25.55 10.69
CA VAL A 336 -1.75 -24.68 9.71
C VAL A 336 -1.69 -25.31 8.32
N LYS A 337 -2.84 -25.49 7.68
CA LYS A 337 -2.94 -25.97 6.29
C LYS A 337 -2.99 -24.77 5.33
N VAL A 338 -1.88 -24.46 4.68
CA VAL A 338 -1.76 -23.31 3.77
C VAL A 338 -2.04 -23.77 2.32
N PRO A 339 -2.96 -23.13 1.58
CA PRO A 339 -3.24 -23.47 0.18
C PRO A 339 -2.04 -23.17 -0.74
N PRO A 340 -1.93 -23.84 -1.91
CA PRO A 340 -0.88 -23.54 -2.88
C PRO A 340 -1.02 -22.11 -3.40
N ASN A 341 0.11 -21.38 -3.52
CA ASN A 341 0.17 -19.96 -3.89
C ASN A 341 -0.78 -19.05 -3.10
N GLY A 342 -1.17 -19.45 -1.90
CA GLY A 342 -2.09 -18.69 -1.07
C GLY A 342 -1.53 -18.39 0.29
N ALA A 343 -2.38 -17.80 1.12
CA ALA A 343 -2.07 -17.50 2.50
C ALA A 343 -3.17 -17.94 3.45
N VAL A 344 -2.78 -18.15 4.71
CA VAL A 344 -3.69 -18.16 5.86
C VAL A 344 -3.32 -16.95 6.70
N LEU A 345 -4.31 -16.15 7.09
CA LEU A 345 -4.13 -15.01 7.98
C LEU A 345 -4.90 -15.25 9.26
N LEU A 346 -4.19 -15.32 10.37
CA LEU A 346 -4.74 -15.53 11.70
C LEU A 346 -4.64 -14.26 12.54
N LYS A 347 -5.62 -14.02 13.40
CA LYS A 347 -5.52 -13.07 14.51
C LYS A 347 -5.40 -13.85 15.81
N ALA A 348 -4.39 -13.52 16.60
CA ALA A 348 -4.17 -14.02 17.95
C ALA A 348 -4.51 -12.89 18.94
N SER A 349 -5.54 -13.06 19.75
CA SER A 349 -6.02 -12.03 20.69
C SER A 349 -6.17 -12.57 22.11
N VAL A 350 -6.05 -11.70 23.09
CA VAL A 350 -6.25 -12.04 24.52
C VAL A 350 -7.73 -12.12 24.90
N THR A 351 -8.62 -11.55 24.09
CA THR A 351 -10.08 -11.62 24.20
C THR A 351 -10.70 -12.03 22.88
N ILE A 352 -11.92 -12.58 22.93
CA ILE A 352 -12.73 -12.90 21.74
C ILE A 352 -13.28 -11.62 21.11
#